data_AF-A0A838YIM6-F1
#
_entry.id   AF-A0A838YIM6-F1
#
_cell.length_a   1.000
_cell.length_b   1.000
_cell.length_c   1.000
_cell.angle_alpha   90.00
_cell.angle_beta   90.00
_cell.angle_gamma   90.00
#
_symmetry.space_group_name_H-M   'P 1'
#
loop_
_entity.id
_entity.type
_entity.pdbx_description
1 polymer ?
#
loop_
_entity_poly.entity_id
_entity_poly.type
_entity_poly.pdbx_seq_one_letter_code
_entity_poly.pdbx_strand_id
1 'polypeptide(L)' 'LQCTVFKTSTFCGEPEETVEAKPFWCDTKKIPYSEMWADDVIWLPGVLEGNCFEGKFVFDGDEMIYKKVLWMS' A
#
# COMPACT_ATOMS: atom_id res chain seq x y z
N LEU A 1 4.52 7.53 -13.41
CA LEU A 1 4.79 7.81 -11.98
C LEU A 1 5.86 6.85 -11.50
N GLN A 2 6.77 7.28 -10.62
CA GLN A 2 7.69 6.39 -9.91
C GLN A 2 7.45 6.61 -8.41
N CYS A 3 7.21 5.51 -7.68
CA CYS A 3 6.94 5.52 -6.26
C CYS A 3 7.95 4.65 -5.53
N THR A 4 8.34 5.07 -4.32
CA THR A 4 9.16 4.27 -3.40
C THR A 4 8.36 4.04 -2.13
N VAL A 5 8.20 2.77 -1.74
CA VAL A 5 7.43 2.37 -0.55
C VAL A 5 8.37 2.27 0.65
N PHE A 6 7.98 2.89 1.76
CA PHE A 6 8.71 2.85 3.04
C PHE A 6 7.83 2.21 4.12
N LYS A 7 8.46 1.53 5.09
CA LYS A 7 7.78 0.96 6.26
C LYS A 7 8.61 1.17 7.53
N THR A 8 7.92 1.27 8.66
CA THR A 8 8.53 1.35 10.00
C THR A 8 7.67 0.58 11.00
N SER A 9 8.31 0.03 12.04
CA SER A 9 7.63 -0.53 13.23
C SER A 9 7.65 0.43 14.42
N THR A 10 8.27 1.61 14.26
CA THR A 10 8.41 2.62 15.32
C THR A 10 7.96 3.98 14.82
N PHE A 11 7.21 4.67 15.67
CA PHE A 11 6.80 6.06 15.49
C PHE A 11 6.56 6.70 16.87
N CYS A 12 6.44 8.02 16.92
CA CYS A 12 6.10 8.76 18.14
C CYS A 12 5.05 9.83 17.83
N GLY A 13 4.31 10.26 18.87
CA GLY A 13 3.15 11.14 18.73
C GLY A 13 1.86 10.38 18.39
N GLU A 14 0.79 11.13 18.15
CA GLU A 14 -0.52 10.59 17.77
C GLU A 14 -0.85 11.02 16.34
N PRO A 15 -1.39 10.13 15.48
CA PRO A 15 -1.87 10.52 14.15
C PRO A 15 -3.06 11.48 14.24
N GLU A 16 -3.02 12.58 13.49
CA GLU A 16 -4.08 13.60 13.47
C GLU A 16 -4.66 13.78 12.06
N GLU A 17 -5.95 14.14 12.00
CA GLU A 17 -6.63 14.46 10.75
C GLU A 17 -6.14 15.78 10.16
N THR A 18 -5.98 15.79 8.84
CA THR A 18 -5.57 16.95 8.05
C THR A 18 -6.53 17.14 6.89
N VAL A 19 -6.35 18.21 6.10
CA VAL A 19 -7.14 18.45 4.89
C VAL A 19 -6.94 17.36 3.81
N GLU A 20 -5.83 16.62 3.86
CA GLU A 20 -5.49 15.59 2.87
C GLU A 20 -5.78 14.17 3.38
N ALA A 21 -5.67 13.92 4.68
CA ALA A 21 -5.72 12.58 5.24
C ALA A 21 -6.40 12.51 6.61
N LYS A 22 -7.20 11.47 6.81
CA LYS A 22 -7.82 11.10 8.08
C LYS A 22 -7.26 9.75 8.53
N PRO A 23 -6.15 9.71 9.30
CA PRO A 23 -5.50 8.46 9.68
C PRO A 23 -6.41 7.63 10.58
N PHE A 24 -6.32 6.31 10.43
CA PHE A 24 -7.00 5.36 11.30
C PHE A 24 -6.14 4.11 11.49
N TRP A 25 -6.37 3.41 12.60
CA TRP A 25 -5.74 2.13 12.88
C TRP A 25 -6.71 1.00 12.50
N CYS A 26 -6.18 -0.04 11.85
CA CYS A 26 -6.91 -1.29 11.64
C CYS A 26 -6.00 -2.49 11.91
N ASP A 27 -6.61 -3.64 12.22
CA ASP A 27 -5.89 -4.93 12.26
C ASP A 27 -5.39 -5.26 10.84
N THR A 28 -4.18 -5.79 10.72
CA THR A 28 -3.59 -6.13 9.42
C THR A 28 -4.42 -7.15 8.63
N LYS A 29 -5.25 -7.95 9.30
CA LYS A 29 -6.20 -8.89 8.69
C LYS A 29 -7.52 -8.24 8.29
N LYS A 30 -7.75 -6.98 8.65
CA LYS A 30 -8.98 -6.20 8.41
C LYS A 30 -8.72 -4.94 7.57
N ILE A 31 -7.61 -4.91 6.84
CA ILE A 31 -7.31 -3.82 5.89
C ILE A 31 -8.45 -3.73 4.87
N PRO A 32 -9.05 -2.53 4.66
CA PRO A 32 -10.23 -2.36 3.81
C PRO A 32 -9.84 -2.28 2.32
N TYR A 33 -9.26 -3.34 1.76
CA TYR A 33 -8.75 -3.35 0.37
C TYR A 33 -9.79 -2.95 -0.69
N SER A 34 -11.08 -3.14 -0.44
CA SER A 34 -12.16 -2.71 -1.34
C SER A 34 -12.31 -1.19 -1.45
N GLU A 35 -11.77 -0.45 -0.49
CA GLU A 35 -11.78 1.02 -0.44
C GLU A 35 -10.40 1.61 -0.81
N MET A 36 -9.46 0.76 -1.23
CA MET A 36 -8.09 1.12 -1.57
C MET A 36 -7.85 1.03 -3.08
N TRP A 37 -6.68 1.48 -3.53
CA TRP A 37 -6.32 1.37 -4.94
C TRP A 37 -6.19 -0.10 -5.35
N ALA A 38 -6.53 -0.40 -6.61
CA ALA A 38 -6.59 -1.78 -7.09
C ALA A 38 -5.25 -2.53 -7.02
N ASP A 39 -4.13 -1.80 -6.97
CA ASP A 39 -2.79 -2.37 -6.81
C ASP A 39 -2.41 -2.68 -5.36
N ASP A 40 -2.96 -1.97 -4.37
CA ASP A 40 -2.58 -2.10 -2.96
C ASP A 40 -2.77 -3.53 -2.43
N VAL A 41 -3.86 -4.20 -2.83
CA VAL A 41 -4.14 -5.59 -2.45
C VAL A 41 -3.08 -6.59 -2.96
N ILE A 42 -2.29 -6.20 -3.96
CA ILE A 42 -1.26 -7.07 -4.55
C ILE A 42 0.05 -6.97 -3.78
N TRP A 43 0.48 -5.76 -3.41
CA TRP A 43 1.81 -5.54 -2.86
C TRP A 43 1.83 -5.31 -1.35
N LEU A 44 0.78 -4.72 -0.77
CA LEU A 44 0.77 -4.38 0.66
C LEU A 44 0.88 -5.61 1.58
N PRO A 45 0.18 -6.75 1.33
CA PRO A 45 0.32 -7.95 2.17
C PRO A 45 1.77 -8.43 2.28
N GLY A 46 2.48 -8.54 1.15
CA GLY A 46 3.87 -9.02 1.16
C GLY A 46 4.84 -8.04 1.84
N VAL A 47 4.59 -6.73 1.76
CA VAL A 47 5.38 -5.73 2.49
C VAL A 47 5.18 -5.86 4.00
N LEU A 48 3.94 -6.09 4.45
CA LEU A 48 3.60 -6.33 5.86
C LEU A 48 4.18 -7.64 6.39
N GLU A 49 4.37 -8.66 5.54
CA GLU A 49 5.08 -9.91 5.86
C GLU A 49 6.61 -9.74 5.94
N GLY A 50 7.13 -8.57 5.59
CA GLY A 50 8.56 -8.26 5.70
C GLY A 50 9.29 -8.14 4.36
N ASN A 51 8.65 -8.50 3.24
CA ASN A 51 9.30 -8.53 1.93
C ASN A 51 9.49 -7.14 1.29
N CYS A 52 10.31 -7.11 0.25
CA CYS A 52 10.51 -5.98 -0.67
C CYS A 52 10.14 -6.40 -2.10
N PHE A 53 9.76 -5.44 -2.94
CA PHE A 53 9.34 -5.72 -4.31
C PHE A 53 9.70 -4.59 -5.28
N GLU A 54 9.75 -4.94 -6.55
CA GLU A 54 9.61 -4.01 -7.67
C GLU A 54 8.27 -4.26 -8.36
N GLY A 55 7.48 -3.20 -8.53
CA GLY A 55 6.13 -3.26 -9.11
C GLY A 55 5.98 -2.35 -10.32
N LYS A 56 5.28 -2.83 -11.34
CA LYS A 56 4.77 -2.01 -12.45
C LYS A 56 3.27 -2.27 -12.60
N PHE A 57 2.49 -1.21 -12.43
CA PHE A 57 1.04 -1.21 -12.60
C PHE A 57 0.66 -0.19 -13.67
N VAL A 58 -0.30 -0.53 -14.53
CA VAL A 58 -0.84 0.39 -15.56
C VAL A 58 -2.35 0.44 -15.39
N PHE A 59 -2.87 1.67 -15.41
CA PHE A 59 -4.28 1.98 -15.22
C PHE A 59 -4.85 2.67 -16.45
N ASP A 60 -6.12 2.38 -16.76
CA ASP A 60 -6.97 3.16 -17.65
C ASP A 60 -8.15 3.70 -16.81
N GLY A 61 -8.06 4.98 -16.43
CA GLY A 61 -8.89 5.52 -15.36
C GLY A 61 -8.65 4.79 -14.03
N ASP A 62 -9.72 4.29 -13.42
CA ASP A 62 -9.66 3.52 -12.17
C ASP A 62 -9.43 2.01 -12.40
N GLU A 63 -9.47 1.54 -13.66
CA GLU A 63 -9.28 0.14 -14.00
C GLU A 63 -7.79 -0.18 -14.17
N MET A 64 -7.28 -1.11 -13.37
CA MET A 64 -5.92 -1.64 -13.56
C MET A 64 -5.89 -2.68 -14.69
N ILE A 65 -5.26 -2.33 -15.79
CA ILE A 65 -5.21 -3.16 -17.01
C ILE A 65 -3.95 -4.02 -17.12
N TYR A 66 -2.90 -3.72 -16.34
CA TYR A 66 -1.66 -4.51 -16.33
C TYR A 66 -0.96 -4.44 -15.00
N LYS A 67 -0.33 -5.56 -14.61
CA LYS A 67 0.54 -5.66 -13.44
C LYS A 67 1.74 -6.56 -13.69
N LYS A 68 2.87 -6.21 -13.09
CA LYS A 68 4.04 -7.08 -12.91
C LYS A 68 4.66 -6.78 -11.56
N VAL A 69 4.88 -7.83 -10.76
CA VAL A 69 5.52 -7.73 -9.45
C VAL A 69 6.67 -8.72 -9.39
N LEU A 70 7.84 -8.24 -8.95
CA LEU A 70 9.02 -9.03 -8.70
C LEU A 70 9.37 -8.91 -7.22
N TRP A 71 9.21 -10.01 -6.49
CA TRP A 71 9.57 -10.07 -5.07
C TRP A 71 11.07 -10.28 -4.93
N MET A 72 11.67 -9.52 -4.03
CA MET A 72 13.08 -9.64 -3.68
C MET A 72 13.19 -10.59 -2.48
N SER A 73 13.99 -11.65 -2.67
CA SER A 73 14.38 -12.60 -1.62
C SER A 73 15.50 -12.05 -0.74
#